data_AF-A0A4R8V3D0-F1
#
_entry.id   AF-A0A4R8V3D0-F1
#
_cell.length_a   1.000
_cell.length_b   1.000
_cell.length_c   1.000
_cell.angle_alpha   90.00
_cell.angle_beta   90.00
_cell.angle_gamma   90.00
#
_symmetry.space_group_name_H-M   'P 1'
#
loop_
_entity.id
_entity.type
_entity.pdbx_description
1 polymer ?
#
loop_
_entity_poly.entity_id
_entity_poly.type
_entity_poly.pdbx_seq_one_letter_code
_entity_poly.pdbx_strand_id
1 'polypeptide(L)'
;MNGDLWWVPSVIIIGLVVAGVWALVGASRRRTRARLGQVSAAATELERSAASSLVRADDLVQDATDELSFAIAQFGESSTREFAAALATSRRQLSDAFALQQKLDDAVPDSAAERTRWNQQIVQLADEATGRLNSQARDFTAKRGVERNAPQQLDELRRRQGRVSDRVAGGASTLTRLGLSYSSAALAPISGNVGRARTALDAARASADAAAARLDAASAEPVGEQLQAAEHALFQATQLLDAIETGEDQLHRGFANLQQALDAAGTELAEARALRDGHEESDASASLNQVITDAASVQASLREPGRRSDPAADLVALEAAMNGLDSIRSEARNRQLRLDNARTALAGALLTARSQITVTHDFVAAHRSRVQAAARTRLAEAERQLALAVAEADPVTALDTARRSMTLATDADALARYDTH
;
A
#
# COMPACT_ATOMS: atom_id res chain seq x y z
N MET A 1 -34.28 68.50 -82.49
CA MET A 1 -35.24 68.54 -81.36
C MET A 1 -34.76 67.53 -80.34
N ASN A 2 -34.14 68.07 -79.29
CA ASN A 2 -33.63 67.37 -78.12
C ASN A 2 -34.80 67.11 -77.16
N GLY A 3 -34.78 66.00 -76.42
CA GLY A 3 -35.83 65.66 -75.44
C GLY A 3 -35.30 64.84 -74.25
N ASP A 4 -35.01 65.58 -73.18
CA ASP A 4 -35.08 65.35 -71.73
C ASP A 4 -34.95 63.95 -71.08
N LEU A 5 -34.01 63.89 -70.13
CA LEU A 5 -33.56 62.74 -69.34
C LEU A 5 -34.35 62.55 -68.02
N TRP A 6 -35.66 62.33 -68.07
CA TRP A 6 -36.46 61.98 -66.87
C TRP A 6 -36.11 60.59 -66.27
N TRP A 7 -35.25 59.81 -66.94
CA TRP A 7 -34.88 58.45 -66.55
C TRP A 7 -33.71 58.33 -65.57
N VAL A 8 -33.02 59.44 -65.24
CA VAL A 8 -31.73 59.42 -64.53
C VAL A 8 -31.79 58.85 -63.09
N PRO A 9 -32.77 59.21 -62.22
CA PRO A 9 -32.80 58.71 -60.85
C PRO A 9 -33.06 57.19 -60.77
N SER A 10 -33.92 56.68 -61.64
CA SER A 10 -34.24 55.25 -61.74
C SER A 10 -33.04 54.43 -62.25
N VAL A 11 -32.27 54.98 -63.18
CA VAL A 11 -31.05 54.33 -63.68
C VAL A 11 -29.96 54.23 -62.60
N ILE A 12 -29.89 55.19 -61.67
CA ILE A 12 -28.92 55.14 -60.57
C ILE A 12 -29.27 54.04 -59.56
N ILE A 13 -30.54 53.90 -59.18
CA ILE A 13 -30.97 52.84 -58.24
C ILE A 13 -30.83 51.46 -58.87
N ILE A 14 -31.26 51.31 -60.13
CA ILE A 14 -31.06 50.07 -60.89
C ILE A 14 -29.56 49.76 -61.03
N GLY A 15 -28.74 50.78 -61.32
CA GLY A 15 -27.29 50.65 -61.38
C GLY A 15 -26.66 50.18 -60.08
N LEU A 16 -27.13 50.68 -58.93
CA LEU A 16 -26.64 50.29 -57.60
C LEU A 16 -27.07 48.87 -57.21
N VAL A 17 -28.31 48.47 -57.51
CA VAL A 17 -28.78 47.10 -57.27
C VAL A 17 -28.04 46.11 -58.17
N VAL A 18 -27.88 46.43 -59.46
CA VAL A 18 -27.10 45.63 -60.41
C VAL A 18 -25.65 45.53 -59.95
N ALA A 19 -25.02 46.63 -59.54
CA ALA A 19 -23.66 46.64 -59.02
C ALA A 19 -23.51 45.82 -57.72
N GLY A 20 -24.50 45.90 -56.81
CA GLY A 20 -24.53 45.11 -55.57
C GLY A 20 -24.65 43.61 -55.84
N VAL A 21 -25.55 43.20 -56.75
CA VAL A 21 -25.70 41.81 -57.20
C VAL A 21 -24.43 41.32 -57.91
N TRP A 22 -23.82 42.15 -58.76
CA TRP A 22 -22.57 41.83 -59.45
C TRP A 22 -21.40 41.65 -58.47
N ALA A 23 -21.31 42.49 -57.44
CA ALA A 23 -20.29 42.37 -56.39
C ALA A 23 -20.48 41.11 -55.53
N LEU A 24 -21.73 40.74 -55.20
CA LEU A 24 -22.04 39.56 -54.40
C LEU A 24 -21.81 38.25 -55.19
N VAL A 25 -22.20 38.23 -56.47
CA VAL A 25 -21.88 37.12 -57.40
C VAL A 25 -20.38 37.05 -57.70
N GLY A 26 -19.70 38.19 -57.81
CA GLY A 26 -18.25 38.25 -57.97
C GLY A 26 -17.50 37.72 -56.75
N ALA A 27 -17.93 38.07 -55.53
CA ALA A 27 -17.36 37.59 -54.28
C ALA A 27 -17.65 36.09 -54.03
N SER A 28 -18.86 35.61 -54.35
CA SER A 28 -19.18 34.19 -54.27
C SER A 28 -18.37 33.37 -55.28
N ARG A 29 -18.25 33.83 -56.53
CA ARG A 29 -17.39 33.19 -57.55
C ARG A 29 -15.90 33.19 -57.17
N ARG A 30 -15.40 34.25 -56.52
CA ARG A 30 -14.03 34.31 -55.98
C ARG A 30 -13.83 33.32 -54.83
N ARG A 31 -14.78 33.21 -53.89
CA ARG A 31 -14.74 32.21 -52.80
C ARG A 31 -14.84 30.78 -53.31
N THR A 32 -15.69 30.51 -54.30
CA THR A 32 -15.79 29.19 -54.94
C THR A 32 -14.52 28.84 -55.72
N ARG A 33 -13.91 29.78 -56.44
CA ARG A 33 -12.60 29.57 -57.09
C ARG A 33 -11.47 29.33 -56.10
N ALA A 34 -11.45 30.05 -54.97
CA ALA A 34 -10.47 29.81 -53.90
C ALA A 34 -10.63 28.42 -53.28
N ARG A 35 -11.87 27.98 -53.01
CA ARG A 35 -12.17 26.62 -52.52
C ARG A 35 -11.80 25.53 -53.54
N LEU A 36 -12.12 25.73 -54.82
CA LEU A 36 -11.73 24.80 -55.91
C LEU A 36 -10.21 24.74 -56.09
N GLY A 37 -9.51 25.87 -55.95
CA GLY A 37 -8.05 25.92 -55.95
C GLY A 37 -7.43 25.21 -54.75
N GLN A 38 -8.02 25.34 -53.55
CA GLN A 38 -7.59 24.60 -52.36
C GLN A 38 -7.82 23.09 -52.50
N VAL A 39 -8.96 22.65 -53.03
CA VAL A 39 -9.26 21.23 -53.28
C VAL A 39 -8.31 20.64 -54.34
N SER A 40 -8.03 21.39 -55.41
CA SER A 40 -7.07 20.99 -56.45
C SER A 40 -5.63 20.92 -55.92
N ALA A 41 -5.21 21.87 -55.07
CA ALA A 41 -3.90 21.84 -54.44
C ALA A 41 -3.77 20.65 -53.46
N ALA A 42 -4.82 20.37 -52.67
CA ALA A 42 -4.84 19.23 -51.77
C ALA A 42 -4.82 17.88 -52.51
N ALA A 43 -5.54 17.76 -53.64
CA ALA A 43 -5.49 16.57 -54.49
C ALA A 43 -4.10 16.36 -55.11
N THR A 44 -3.47 17.45 -55.59
CA THR A 44 -2.10 17.40 -56.14
C THR A 44 -1.08 17.02 -55.08
N GLU A 45 -1.24 17.50 -53.85
CA GLU A 45 -0.37 17.13 -52.73
C GLU A 45 -0.56 15.67 -52.33
N LEU A 46 -1.81 15.18 -52.29
CA LEU A 46 -2.12 13.79 -52.02
C LEU A 46 -1.54 12.86 -53.09
N GLU A 47 -1.62 13.23 -54.37
CA GLU A 47 -0.99 12.49 -55.48
C GLU A 47 0.53 12.43 -55.34
N ARG A 48 1.17 13.57 -55.03
CA ARG A 48 2.62 13.63 -54.75
C ARG A 48 2.99 12.75 -53.55
N SER A 49 2.19 12.80 -52.48
CA SER A 49 2.39 11.99 -51.28
C SER A 49 2.28 10.50 -51.61
N ALA A 50 1.22 10.09 -52.32
CA ALA A 50 1.02 8.71 -52.76
C ALA A 50 2.19 8.19 -53.60
N ALA A 51 2.64 8.96 -54.60
CA ALA A 51 3.82 8.61 -55.39
C ALA A 51 5.08 8.47 -54.53
N SER A 52 5.32 9.39 -53.59
CA SER A 52 6.49 9.35 -52.71
C SER A 52 6.46 8.20 -51.70
N SER A 53 5.29 7.88 -51.15
CA SER A 53 5.11 6.74 -50.23
C SER A 53 5.27 5.42 -50.98
N LEU A 54 4.77 5.33 -52.21
CA LEU A 54 4.90 4.14 -53.05
C LEU A 54 6.37 3.83 -53.37
N VAL A 55 7.15 4.82 -53.81
CA VAL A 55 8.60 4.67 -54.07
C VAL A 55 9.34 4.27 -52.80
N ARG A 56 9.06 4.93 -51.66
CA ARG A 56 9.70 4.58 -50.38
C ARG A 56 9.39 3.15 -49.93
N ALA A 57 8.15 2.71 -50.09
CA ALA A 57 7.74 1.36 -49.75
C ALA A 57 8.39 0.32 -50.67
N ASP A 58 8.56 0.64 -51.96
CA ASP A 58 9.27 -0.21 -52.93
C ASP A 58 10.75 -0.37 -52.57
N ASP A 59 11.45 0.76 -52.37
CA ASP A 59 12.85 0.78 -51.94
C ASP A 59 13.04 -0.05 -50.66
N LEU A 60 12.17 0.15 -49.65
CA LEU A 60 12.26 -0.56 -48.38
C LEU A 60 11.93 -2.06 -48.51
N VAL A 61 11.01 -2.46 -49.40
CA VAL A 61 10.73 -3.87 -49.67
C VAL A 61 11.93 -4.53 -50.33
N GLN A 62 12.63 -3.81 -51.23
CA GLN A 62 13.85 -4.29 -51.85
C GLN A 62 14.97 -4.44 -50.81
N ASP A 63 15.23 -3.41 -50.01
CA ASP A 63 16.20 -3.46 -48.92
C ASP A 63 15.90 -4.60 -47.93
N ALA A 64 14.64 -4.75 -47.52
CA ALA A 64 14.21 -5.81 -46.62
C ALA A 64 14.32 -7.21 -47.24
N THR A 65 14.26 -7.33 -48.56
CA THR A 65 14.49 -8.58 -49.29
C THR A 65 15.94 -9.01 -49.20
N ASP A 66 16.85 -8.08 -49.46
CA ASP A 66 18.28 -8.33 -49.37
C ASP A 66 18.68 -8.65 -47.92
N GLU A 67 18.16 -7.86 -46.98
CA GLU A 67 18.36 -8.03 -45.55
C GLU A 67 17.84 -9.38 -45.01
N LEU A 68 16.72 -9.91 -45.52
CA LEU A 68 16.21 -11.21 -45.07
C LEU A 68 17.22 -12.33 -45.35
N SER A 69 17.93 -12.26 -46.47
CA SER A 69 18.95 -13.26 -46.82
C SER A 69 20.13 -13.21 -45.84
N PHE A 70 20.58 -12.00 -45.48
CA PHE A 70 21.61 -11.80 -44.46
C PHE A 70 21.12 -12.24 -43.07
N ALA A 71 19.89 -11.90 -42.70
CA ALA A 71 19.30 -12.29 -41.43
C ALA A 71 19.14 -13.81 -41.31
N ILE A 72 18.79 -14.53 -42.38
CA ILE A 72 18.72 -16.00 -42.38
C ILE A 72 20.11 -16.60 -42.16
N ALA A 73 21.14 -16.06 -42.82
CA ALA A 73 22.51 -16.52 -42.64
C ALA A 73 23.01 -16.24 -41.21
N GLN A 74 22.63 -15.11 -40.62
CA GLN A 74 23.09 -14.67 -39.31
C GLN A 74 22.33 -15.29 -38.14
N PHE A 75 20.99 -15.39 -38.23
CA PHE A 75 20.11 -15.80 -37.12
C PHE A 75 19.42 -17.15 -37.34
N GLY A 76 19.61 -17.77 -38.51
CA GLY A 76 18.93 -19.00 -38.89
C GLY A 76 17.48 -18.80 -39.32
N GLU A 77 16.95 -19.81 -40.00
CA GLU A 77 15.64 -19.75 -40.65
C GLU A 77 14.48 -19.71 -39.65
N SER A 78 14.61 -20.35 -38.48
CA SER A 78 13.56 -20.39 -37.46
C SER A 78 13.29 -19.03 -36.83
N SER A 79 14.35 -18.23 -36.61
CA SER A 79 14.32 -16.91 -35.98
C SER A 79 13.95 -15.77 -36.94
N THR A 80 13.97 -16.00 -38.26
CA THR A 80 13.60 -15.01 -39.29
C THR A 80 12.20 -15.21 -39.87
N ARG A 81 11.45 -16.23 -39.44
CA ARG A 81 10.10 -16.52 -39.97
C ARG A 81 9.14 -15.34 -39.91
N GLU A 82 9.12 -14.61 -38.80
CA GLU A 82 8.22 -13.45 -38.64
C GLU A 82 8.57 -12.32 -39.61
N PHE A 83 9.87 -12.10 -39.86
CA PHE A 83 10.34 -11.13 -40.84
C PHE A 83 10.01 -11.56 -42.26
N ALA A 84 10.19 -12.84 -42.59
CA ALA A 84 9.80 -13.40 -43.88
C ALA A 84 8.28 -13.25 -44.12
N ALA A 85 7.45 -13.49 -43.11
CA ALA A 85 6.00 -13.31 -43.18
C ALA A 85 5.61 -11.81 -43.32
N ALA A 86 6.29 -10.92 -42.60
CA ALA A 86 6.11 -9.48 -42.71
C ALA A 86 6.47 -8.98 -44.11
N LEU A 87 7.60 -9.42 -44.67
CA LEU A 87 8.05 -9.09 -46.02
C LEU A 87 7.08 -9.60 -47.08
N ALA A 88 6.62 -10.85 -46.97
CA ALA A 88 5.63 -11.41 -47.89
C ALA A 88 4.31 -10.61 -47.88
N THR A 89 3.88 -10.14 -46.70
CA THR A 89 2.68 -9.31 -46.57
C THR A 89 2.89 -7.91 -47.14
N SER A 90 4.05 -7.28 -46.87
CA SER A 90 4.39 -5.97 -47.41
C SER A 90 4.52 -6.00 -48.94
N ARG A 91 5.06 -7.07 -49.54
CA ARG A 91 5.08 -7.29 -51.00
C ARG A 91 3.68 -7.34 -51.61
N ARG A 92 2.73 -8.02 -50.95
CA ARG A 92 1.33 -8.05 -51.41
C ARG A 92 0.70 -6.66 -51.38
N GLN A 93 0.85 -5.94 -50.26
CA GLN A 93 0.31 -4.57 -50.14
C GLN A 93 0.93 -3.60 -51.14
N LEU A 94 2.23 -3.73 -51.41
CA LEU A 94 2.92 -2.95 -52.44
C LEU A 94 2.39 -3.27 -53.84
N SER A 95 2.16 -4.55 -54.15
CA SER A 95 1.53 -4.97 -55.41
C SER A 95 0.11 -4.40 -55.57
N ASP A 96 -0.68 -4.39 -54.49
CA ASP A 96 -2.02 -3.79 -54.49
C ASP A 96 -1.97 -2.27 -54.71
N ALA A 97 -0.99 -1.60 -54.09
CA ALA A 97 -0.76 -0.17 -54.27
C ALA A 97 -0.32 0.18 -55.70
N PHE A 98 0.57 -0.61 -56.31
CA PHE A 98 0.94 -0.46 -57.72
C PHE A 98 -0.24 -0.70 -58.66
N ALA A 99 -1.12 -1.65 -58.36
CA ALA A 99 -2.34 -1.88 -59.15
C ALA A 99 -3.30 -0.68 -59.09
N LEU A 100 -3.38 0.02 -57.95
CA LEU A 100 -4.14 1.27 -57.82
C LEU A 100 -3.46 2.42 -58.58
N GLN A 101 -2.12 2.53 -58.51
CA GLN A 101 -1.36 3.51 -59.26
C GLN A 101 -1.53 3.32 -60.77
N GLN A 102 -1.52 2.07 -61.25
CA GLN A 102 -1.74 1.76 -62.65
C GLN A 102 -3.12 2.20 -63.16
N LYS A 103 -4.15 2.13 -62.32
CA LYS A 103 -5.49 2.65 -62.67
C LYS A 103 -5.48 4.17 -62.78
N LEU A 104 -4.80 4.86 -61.87
CA LEU A 104 -4.66 6.32 -61.92
C LEU A 104 -3.90 6.82 -63.16
N ASP A 105 -3.00 5.99 -63.70
CA ASP A 105 -2.15 6.31 -64.85
C ASP A 105 -2.69 5.79 -66.19
N ASP A 106 -3.85 5.11 -66.20
CA ASP A 106 -4.42 4.55 -67.42
C ASP A 106 -5.14 5.61 -68.30
N ALA A 107 -5.62 5.18 -69.47
CA ALA A 107 -6.27 6.07 -70.43
C ALA A 107 -7.76 6.33 -70.12
N VAL A 108 -8.31 5.74 -69.05
CA VAL A 108 -9.71 5.83 -68.64
C VAL A 108 -9.87 7.05 -67.71
N PRO A 109 -10.76 8.00 -68.01
CA PRO A 109 -10.95 9.15 -67.13
C PRO A 109 -11.62 8.79 -65.80
N ASP A 110 -10.89 8.94 -64.70
CA ASP A 110 -11.43 8.76 -63.33
C ASP A 110 -12.12 10.02 -62.79
N SER A 111 -13.09 9.84 -61.90
CA SER A 111 -13.65 10.96 -61.13
C SER A 111 -12.68 11.49 -60.07
N ALA A 112 -12.82 12.75 -59.70
CA ALA A 112 -12.00 13.36 -58.63
C ALA A 112 -12.13 12.61 -57.27
N ALA A 113 -13.29 11.99 -57.01
CA ALA A 113 -13.53 11.20 -55.81
C ALA A 113 -12.79 9.85 -55.86
N GLU A 114 -12.76 9.19 -57.02
CA GLU A 114 -11.99 7.95 -57.24
C GLU A 114 -10.49 8.20 -57.12
N ARG A 115 -9.97 9.26 -57.76
CA ARG A 115 -8.57 9.66 -57.63
C ARG A 115 -8.18 9.91 -56.18
N THR A 116 -8.99 10.66 -55.44
CA THR A 116 -8.73 10.93 -54.02
C THR A 116 -8.72 9.64 -53.21
N ARG A 117 -9.70 8.75 -53.43
CA ARG A 117 -9.82 7.48 -52.72
C ARG A 117 -8.64 6.56 -53.00
N TRP A 118 -8.25 6.39 -54.26
CA TRP A 118 -7.14 5.49 -54.62
C TRP A 118 -5.80 6.03 -54.13
N ASN A 119 -5.53 7.34 -54.23
CA ASN A 119 -4.32 7.91 -53.64
C ASN A 119 -4.27 7.74 -52.12
N GLN A 120 -5.40 7.90 -51.41
CA GLN A 120 -5.47 7.60 -49.96
C GLN A 120 -5.18 6.13 -49.66
N GLN A 121 -5.70 5.21 -50.48
CA GLN A 121 -5.44 3.78 -50.34
C GLN A 121 -3.97 3.42 -50.62
N ILE A 122 -3.35 4.05 -51.62
CA ILE A 122 -1.91 3.90 -51.92
C ILE A 122 -1.08 4.34 -50.73
N VAL A 123 -1.34 5.54 -50.18
CA VAL A 123 -0.64 6.04 -48.99
C VAL A 123 -0.81 5.08 -47.82
N GLN A 124 -2.04 4.61 -47.56
CA GLN A 124 -2.31 3.68 -46.47
C GLN A 124 -1.52 2.37 -46.63
N LEU A 125 -1.61 1.72 -47.79
CA LEU A 125 -0.92 0.45 -48.05
C LEU A 125 0.59 0.59 -47.95
N ALA A 126 1.15 1.66 -48.51
CA ALA A 126 2.58 1.96 -48.48
C ALA A 126 3.07 2.27 -47.05
N ASP A 127 2.32 3.05 -46.27
CA ASP A 127 2.68 3.40 -44.89
C ASP A 127 2.57 2.19 -43.97
N GLU A 128 1.56 1.32 -44.13
CA GLU A 128 1.43 0.07 -43.37
C GLU A 128 2.57 -0.91 -43.68
N ALA A 129 2.90 -1.09 -44.96
CA ALA A 129 4.04 -1.91 -45.38
C ALA A 129 5.35 -1.36 -44.81
N THR A 130 5.54 -0.05 -44.87
CA THR A 130 6.72 0.66 -44.34
C THR A 130 6.83 0.53 -42.82
N GLY A 131 5.72 0.74 -42.09
CA GLY A 131 5.68 0.61 -40.65
C GLY A 131 6.02 -0.82 -40.18
N ARG A 132 5.47 -1.83 -40.87
CA ARG A 132 5.73 -3.24 -40.57
C ARG A 132 7.20 -3.61 -40.75
N LEU A 133 7.80 -3.25 -41.89
CA LEU A 133 9.20 -3.57 -42.19
C LEU A 133 10.16 -2.83 -41.25
N ASN A 134 9.90 -1.55 -40.96
CA ASN A 134 10.71 -0.78 -40.02
C ASN A 134 10.66 -1.35 -38.59
N SER A 135 9.51 -1.88 -38.14
CA SER A 135 9.43 -2.56 -36.83
C SER A 135 10.36 -3.77 -36.78
N GLN A 136 10.31 -4.62 -37.80
CA GLN A 136 11.15 -5.82 -37.87
C GLN A 136 12.65 -5.47 -37.97
N ALA A 137 13.01 -4.44 -38.75
CA ALA A 137 14.38 -3.96 -38.86
C ALA A 137 14.93 -3.44 -37.51
N ARG A 138 14.09 -2.75 -36.71
CA ARG A 138 14.45 -2.34 -35.34
C ARG A 138 14.66 -3.54 -34.43
N ASP A 139 13.82 -4.57 -34.52
CA ASP A 139 13.96 -5.79 -33.72
C ASP A 139 15.28 -6.53 -34.02
N PHE A 140 15.69 -6.64 -35.28
CA PHE A 140 17.00 -7.19 -35.63
C PHE A 140 18.16 -6.31 -35.19
N THR A 141 18.03 -4.99 -35.30
CA THR A 141 19.05 -4.06 -34.81
C THR A 141 19.25 -4.22 -33.31
N ALA A 142 18.16 -4.36 -32.55
CA ALA A 142 18.20 -4.64 -31.11
C ALA A 142 18.87 -5.99 -30.82
N LYS A 143 18.49 -7.06 -31.54
CA LYS A 143 19.13 -8.38 -31.42
C LYS A 143 20.64 -8.31 -31.71
N ARG A 144 21.07 -7.64 -32.78
CA ARG A 144 22.50 -7.42 -33.08
C ARG A 144 23.21 -6.64 -31.98
N GLY A 145 22.55 -5.67 -31.37
CA GLY A 145 23.07 -4.93 -30.23
C GLY A 145 23.34 -5.84 -29.01
N VAL A 146 22.44 -6.78 -28.74
CA VAL A 146 22.64 -7.80 -27.69
C VAL A 146 23.81 -8.71 -28.03
N GLU A 147 23.85 -9.29 -29.24
CA GLU A 147 24.93 -10.19 -29.67
C GLU A 147 26.31 -9.52 -29.63
N ARG A 148 26.41 -8.25 -30.07
CA ARG A 148 27.66 -7.49 -30.04
C ARG A 148 28.19 -7.28 -28.62
N ASN A 149 27.30 -7.04 -27.66
CA ASN A 149 27.66 -6.78 -26.26
C ASN A 149 27.73 -8.07 -25.42
N ALA A 150 27.29 -9.21 -25.97
CA ALA A 150 27.16 -10.47 -25.26
C ALA A 150 28.46 -10.94 -24.57
N PRO A 151 29.66 -10.86 -25.20
CA PRO A 151 30.90 -11.25 -24.51
C PRO A 151 31.17 -10.42 -23.25
N GLN A 152 30.98 -9.10 -23.34
CA GLN A 152 31.17 -8.20 -22.21
C GLN A 152 30.14 -8.45 -21.10
N GLN A 153 28.87 -8.66 -21.48
CA GLN A 153 27.80 -8.98 -20.52
C GLN A 153 28.06 -10.32 -19.82
N LEU A 154 28.51 -11.34 -20.56
CA LEU A 154 28.88 -12.63 -20.01
C LEU A 154 30.03 -12.52 -18.99
N ASP A 155 31.06 -11.74 -19.30
CA ASP A 155 32.18 -11.50 -18.39
C ASP A 155 31.75 -10.80 -17.10
N GLU A 156 30.86 -9.80 -17.21
CA GLU A 156 30.29 -9.12 -16.05
C GLU A 156 29.42 -10.06 -15.20
N LEU A 157 28.58 -10.84 -15.85
CA LEU A 157 27.72 -11.84 -15.23
C LEU A 157 28.57 -12.89 -14.46
N ARG A 158 29.64 -13.41 -15.06
CA ARG A 158 30.57 -14.35 -14.40
C ARG A 158 31.25 -13.74 -13.17
N ARG A 159 31.68 -12.48 -13.24
CA ARG A 159 32.20 -11.77 -12.05
C ARG A 159 31.16 -11.62 -10.95
N ARG A 160 29.90 -11.34 -11.31
CA ARG A 160 28.78 -11.25 -10.34
C ARG A 160 28.44 -12.62 -9.74
N GLN A 161 28.45 -13.70 -10.53
CA GLN A 161 28.28 -15.07 -10.06
C GLN A 161 29.34 -15.45 -9.02
N GLY A 162 30.60 -15.04 -9.22
CA GLY A 162 31.67 -15.20 -8.22
C GLY A 162 31.31 -14.54 -6.88
N ARG A 163 30.90 -13.26 -6.91
CA ARG A 163 30.47 -12.54 -5.70
C ARG A 163 29.28 -13.20 -5.00
N VAL A 164 28.28 -13.66 -5.77
CA VAL A 164 27.11 -14.35 -5.20
C VAL A 164 27.51 -15.70 -4.59
N SER A 165 28.47 -16.41 -5.18
CA SER A 165 29.03 -17.64 -4.62
C SER A 165 29.64 -17.42 -3.23
N ASP A 166 30.39 -16.33 -3.06
CA ASP A 166 30.96 -15.97 -1.75
C ASP A 166 29.86 -15.63 -0.74
N ARG A 167 28.84 -14.89 -1.18
CA ARG A 167 27.67 -14.56 -0.34
C ARG A 167 26.88 -15.80 0.09
N VAL A 168 26.78 -16.84 -0.75
CA VAL A 168 26.14 -18.11 -0.38
C VAL A 168 26.87 -18.78 0.80
N ALA A 169 28.20 -18.77 0.80
CA ALA A 169 28.99 -19.29 1.91
C ALA A 169 28.78 -18.45 3.18
N GLY A 170 28.77 -17.12 3.04
CA GLY A 170 28.46 -16.18 4.12
C GLY A 170 27.07 -16.40 4.74
N GLY A 171 26.04 -16.54 3.90
CA GLY A 171 24.66 -16.79 4.34
C GLY A 171 24.50 -18.10 5.12
N ALA A 172 25.21 -19.16 4.74
CA ALA A 172 25.21 -20.42 5.48
C ALA A 172 25.83 -20.27 6.88
N SER A 173 26.93 -19.52 6.97
CA SER A 173 27.56 -19.19 8.26
C SER A 173 26.64 -18.33 9.13
N THR A 174 25.95 -17.35 8.55
CA THR A 174 24.97 -16.51 9.25
C THR A 174 23.84 -17.36 9.83
N LEU A 175 23.20 -18.23 9.04
CA LEU A 175 22.12 -19.08 9.56
C LEU A 175 22.59 -20.02 10.67
N THR A 176 23.82 -20.55 10.56
CA THR A 176 24.42 -21.39 11.61
C THR A 176 24.60 -20.60 12.92
N ARG A 177 25.13 -19.38 12.83
CA ARG A 177 25.30 -18.49 13.99
C ARG A 177 23.95 -18.09 14.60
N LEU A 178 22.96 -17.75 13.77
CA LEU A 178 21.62 -17.41 14.24
C LEU A 178 20.94 -18.60 14.95
N GLY A 179 21.17 -19.83 14.50
CA GLY A 179 20.66 -21.05 15.13
C GLY A 179 21.19 -21.32 16.55
N LEU A 180 22.21 -20.59 17.00
CA LEU A 180 22.66 -20.63 18.40
C LEU A 180 21.76 -19.83 19.33
N SER A 181 21.15 -18.75 18.83
CA SER A 181 20.36 -17.81 19.63
C SER A 181 18.85 -17.90 19.36
N TYR A 182 18.46 -18.31 18.16
CA TYR A 182 17.08 -18.29 17.68
C TYR A 182 16.50 -19.68 17.45
N SER A 183 15.21 -19.82 17.69
CA SER A 183 14.48 -21.07 17.50
C SER A 183 14.36 -21.44 16.01
N SER A 184 14.08 -22.70 15.71
CA SER A 184 13.82 -23.12 14.32
C SER A 184 12.56 -22.46 13.74
N ALA A 185 11.57 -22.14 14.58
CA ALA A 185 10.36 -21.44 14.15
C ALA A 185 10.67 -20.00 13.72
N ALA A 186 11.49 -19.29 14.51
CA ALA A 186 11.95 -17.94 14.19
C ALA A 186 12.76 -17.88 12.88
N LEU A 187 13.56 -18.93 12.62
CA LEU A 187 14.39 -19.03 11.41
C LEU A 187 13.65 -19.61 10.20
N ALA A 188 12.45 -20.16 10.38
CA ALA A 188 11.71 -20.84 9.32
C ALA A 188 11.61 -20.01 8.01
N PRO A 189 11.32 -18.69 8.04
CA PRO A 189 11.19 -17.89 6.82
C PRO A 189 12.48 -17.78 5.98
N ILE A 190 13.66 -17.93 6.59
CA ILE A 190 14.95 -17.72 5.93
C ILE A 190 15.81 -18.99 5.84
N SER A 191 15.47 -20.05 6.58
CA SER A 191 16.24 -21.28 6.71
C SER A 191 16.54 -21.97 5.37
N GLY A 192 15.59 -21.95 4.42
CA GLY A 192 15.73 -22.56 3.09
C GLY A 192 16.44 -21.69 2.05
N ASN A 193 16.72 -20.41 2.35
CA ASN A 193 17.15 -19.46 1.33
C ASN A 193 18.54 -19.77 0.78
N VAL A 194 19.47 -20.28 1.60
CA VAL A 194 20.82 -20.67 1.12
C VAL A 194 20.73 -21.80 0.10
N GLY A 195 19.90 -22.82 0.36
CA GLY A 195 19.71 -23.93 -0.57
C GLY A 195 19.11 -23.46 -1.90
N ARG A 196 18.07 -22.62 -1.84
CA ARG A 196 17.42 -22.04 -3.02
C ARG A 196 18.36 -21.11 -3.80
N ALA A 197 19.19 -20.33 -3.10
CA ALA A 197 20.17 -19.44 -3.71
C ALA A 197 21.27 -20.23 -4.44
N ARG A 198 21.71 -21.38 -3.89
CA ARG A 198 22.62 -22.31 -4.58
C ARG A 198 22.01 -22.82 -5.88
N THR A 199 20.79 -23.35 -5.82
CA THR A 199 20.09 -23.84 -7.03
C THR A 199 19.95 -22.75 -8.09
N ALA A 200 19.58 -21.53 -7.68
CA ALA A 200 19.47 -20.40 -8.61
C ALA A 200 20.83 -19.97 -9.18
N LEU A 201 21.90 -19.99 -8.38
CA LEU A 201 23.26 -19.71 -8.85
C LEU A 201 23.76 -20.77 -9.84
N ASP A 202 23.47 -22.05 -9.59
CA ASP A 202 23.84 -23.14 -10.50
C ASP A 202 23.07 -23.04 -11.83
N ALA A 203 21.79 -22.67 -11.80
CA ALA A 203 21.02 -22.36 -13.00
C ALA A 203 21.58 -21.16 -13.77
N ALA A 204 22.03 -20.12 -13.06
CA ALA A 204 22.69 -18.96 -13.67
C ALA A 204 24.00 -19.36 -14.36
N ARG A 205 24.82 -20.21 -13.72
CA ARG A 205 26.07 -20.73 -14.30
C ARG A 205 25.81 -21.56 -15.55
N ALA A 206 24.88 -22.51 -15.48
CA ALA A 206 24.52 -23.35 -16.62
C ALA A 206 24.06 -22.52 -17.83
N SER A 207 23.27 -21.47 -17.59
CA SER A 207 22.80 -20.56 -18.63
C SER A 207 23.94 -19.70 -19.21
N ALA A 208 24.85 -19.21 -18.36
CA ALA A 208 26.04 -18.48 -18.78
C ALA A 208 27.00 -19.35 -19.61
N ASP A 209 27.18 -20.62 -19.23
CA ASP A 209 28.01 -21.56 -19.97
C ASP A 209 27.40 -21.94 -21.33
N ALA A 210 26.06 -22.04 -21.40
CA ALA A 210 25.36 -22.21 -22.67
C ALA A 210 25.51 -20.98 -23.58
N ALA A 211 25.46 -19.76 -23.03
CA ALA A 211 25.75 -18.53 -23.78
C ALA A 211 27.21 -18.52 -24.29
N ALA A 212 28.16 -18.90 -23.44
CA ALA A 212 29.59 -18.99 -23.81
C ALA A 212 29.82 -19.97 -24.97
N ALA A 213 29.24 -21.18 -24.88
CA ALA A 213 29.37 -22.19 -25.91
C ALA A 213 28.81 -21.73 -27.26
N ARG A 214 27.69 -20.98 -27.26
CA ARG A 214 27.12 -20.40 -28.50
C ARG A 214 28.02 -19.34 -29.11
N LEU A 215 28.62 -18.47 -28.28
CA LEU A 215 29.58 -17.45 -28.71
C LEU A 215 30.83 -18.09 -29.32
N ASP A 216 31.39 -19.11 -28.68
CA ASP A 216 32.61 -19.80 -29.13
C ASP A 216 32.38 -20.60 -30.42
N ALA A 217 31.21 -21.22 -30.58
CA ALA A 217 30.85 -21.99 -31.77
C ALA A 217 30.56 -21.12 -33.01
N ALA A 218 30.59 -19.78 -32.89
CA ALA A 218 30.08 -18.86 -33.89
C ALA A 218 28.70 -19.29 -34.42
N SER A 219 27.85 -19.80 -33.51
CA SER A 219 26.53 -20.32 -33.86
C SER A 219 25.65 -19.19 -34.39
N ALA A 220 24.79 -19.49 -35.37
CA ALA A 220 23.75 -18.56 -35.82
C ALA A 220 22.62 -18.39 -34.78
N GLU A 221 22.61 -19.21 -33.72
CA GLU A 221 21.59 -19.10 -32.67
C GLU A 221 21.84 -17.90 -31.74
N PRO A 222 20.82 -17.05 -31.50
CA PRO A 222 20.94 -15.93 -30.57
C PRO A 222 21.31 -16.36 -29.14
N VAL A 223 22.12 -15.56 -28.45
CA VAL A 223 22.58 -15.81 -27.06
C VAL A 223 21.80 -15.02 -26.01
N GLY A 224 20.96 -14.08 -26.46
CA GLY A 224 20.20 -13.18 -25.58
C GLY A 224 19.30 -13.90 -24.57
N GLU A 225 18.68 -15.03 -24.96
CA GLU A 225 17.83 -15.81 -24.06
C GLU A 225 18.63 -16.43 -22.92
N GLN A 226 19.80 -17.00 -23.21
CA GLN A 226 20.68 -17.60 -22.21
C GLN A 226 21.23 -16.56 -21.24
N LEU A 227 21.63 -15.39 -21.75
CA LEU A 227 22.07 -14.28 -20.89
C LEU A 227 20.94 -13.76 -20.00
N GLN A 228 19.73 -13.61 -20.54
CA GLN A 228 18.56 -13.18 -19.76
C GLN A 228 18.18 -14.22 -18.69
N ALA A 229 18.18 -15.51 -19.03
CA ALA A 229 17.93 -16.58 -18.08
C ALA A 229 18.97 -16.59 -16.95
N ALA A 230 20.25 -16.38 -17.31
CA ALA A 230 21.32 -16.33 -16.33
C ALA A 230 21.22 -15.12 -15.38
N GLU A 231 20.90 -13.93 -15.92
CA GLU A 231 20.65 -12.73 -15.14
C GLU A 231 19.46 -12.89 -14.19
N HIS A 232 18.36 -13.46 -14.67
CA HIS A 232 17.17 -13.70 -13.86
C HIS A 232 17.46 -14.65 -12.69
N ALA A 233 18.14 -15.76 -12.96
CA ALA A 233 18.52 -16.73 -11.94
C ALA A 233 19.52 -16.13 -10.92
N LEU A 234 20.47 -15.31 -11.38
CA LEU A 234 21.41 -14.62 -10.50
C LEU A 234 20.73 -13.56 -9.62
N PHE A 235 19.75 -12.84 -10.18
CA PHE A 235 18.91 -11.91 -9.43
C PHE A 235 18.10 -12.63 -8.35
N GLN A 236 17.49 -13.77 -8.67
CA GLN A 236 16.78 -14.61 -7.70
C GLN A 236 17.70 -15.07 -6.56
N ALA A 237 18.91 -15.55 -6.89
CA ALA A 237 19.90 -15.92 -5.88
C ALA A 237 20.26 -14.74 -4.95
N THR A 238 20.44 -13.55 -5.53
CA THR A 238 20.73 -12.31 -4.80
C THR A 238 19.60 -11.96 -3.83
N GLN A 239 18.34 -11.94 -4.28
CA GLN A 239 17.19 -11.64 -3.43
C GLN A 239 17.05 -12.60 -2.24
N LEU A 240 17.32 -13.89 -2.45
CA LEU A 240 17.27 -14.87 -1.37
C LEU A 240 18.34 -14.63 -0.31
N LEU A 241 19.52 -14.15 -0.71
CA LEU A 241 20.61 -13.81 0.21
C LEU A 241 20.33 -12.49 0.94
N ASP A 242 19.81 -11.48 0.23
CA ASP A 242 19.37 -10.21 0.83
C ASP A 242 18.27 -10.45 1.89
N ALA A 243 17.39 -11.44 1.66
CA ALA A 243 16.37 -11.83 2.64
C ALA A 243 16.96 -12.46 3.92
N ILE A 244 18.13 -13.10 3.85
CA ILE A 244 18.83 -13.61 5.05
C ILE A 244 19.38 -12.43 5.86
N GLU A 245 20.03 -11.47 5.20
CA GLU A 245 20.56 -10.26 5.84
C GLU A 245 19.45 -9.44 6.50
N THR A 246 18.34 -9.25 5.78
CA THR A 246 17.15 -8.56 6.30
C THR A 246 16.53 -9.33 7.48
N GLY A 247 16.45 -10.66 7.38
CA GLY A 247 15.93 -11.52 8.44
C GLY A 247 16.80 -11.48 9.69
N GLU A 248 18.12 -11.45 9.55
CA GLU A 248 19.06 -11.27 10.66
C GLU A 248 18.78 -9.95 11.41
N ASP A 249 18.69 -8.83 10.69
CA ASP A 249 18.40 -7.53 11.27
C ASP A 249 17.06 -7.51 12.02
N GLN A 250 16.02 -8.12 11.43
CA GLN A 250 14.70 -8.21 12.04
C GLN A 250 14.73 -9.04 13.33
N LEU A 251 15.44 -10.17 13.34
CA LEU A 251 15.61 -11.02 14.52
C LEU A 251 16.37 -10.29 15.64
N HIS A 252 17.42 -9.55 15.31
CA HIS A 252 18.15 -8.76 16.30
C HIS A 252 17.30 -7.64 16.91
N ARG A 253 16.57 -6.89 16.08
CA ARG A 253 15.63 -5.86 16.56
C ARG A 253 14.51 -6.45 17.41
N GLY A 254 13.92 -7.55 16.96
CA GLY A 254 12.89 -8.26 17.71
C GLY A 254 13.40 -8.72 19.07
N PHE A 255 14.61 -9.28 19.13
CA PHE A 255 15.22 -9.70 20.39
C PHE A 255 15.51 -8.54 21.33
N ALA A 256 16.02 -7.41 20.81
CA ALA A 256 16.23 -6.21 21.63
C ALA A 256 14.91 -5.68 22.22
N ASN A 257 13.83 -5.65 21.43
CA ASN A 257 12.51 -5.27 21.89
C ASN A 257 11.97 -6.24 22.96
N LEU A 258 12.19 -7.54 22.79
CA LEU A 258 11.84 -8.55 23.80
C LEU A 258 12.57 -8.28 25.12
N GLN A 259 13.88 -7.98 25.10
CA GLN A 259 14.62 -7.68 26.33
C GLN A 259 14.06 -6.45 27.03
N GLN A 260 13.76 -5.37 26.30
CA GLN A 260 13.14 -4.18 26.85
C GLN A 260 11.77 -4.48 27.48
N ALA A 261 10.94 -5.29 26.80
CA ALA A 261 9.63 -5.70 27.31
C ALA A 261 9.74 -6.56 28.57
N LEU A 262 10.73 -7.47 28.63
CA LEU A 262 11.00 -8.28 29.82
C LEU A 262 11.42 -7.42 31.01
N ASP A 263 12.21 -6.36 30.80
CA ASP A 263 12.62 -5.44 31.86
C ASP A 263 11.44 -4.59 32.37
N ALA A 264 10.62 -4.08 31.45
CA ALA A 264 9.38 -3.37 31.79
C ALA A 264 8.41 -4.27 32.59
N ALA A 265 8.20 -5.50 32.14
CA ALA A 265 7.39 -6.50 32.85
C ALA A 265 7.92 -6.78 34.26
N GLY A 266 9.25 -6.75 34.46
CA GLY A 266 9.86 -6.90 35.79
C GLY A 266 9.47 -5.78 36.75
N THR A 267 9.42 -4.55 36.26
CA THR A 267 8.98 -3.38 37.03
C THR A 267 7.49 -3.47 37.36
N GLU A 268 6.65 -3.80 36.38
CA GLU A 268 5.20 -3.94 36.58
C GLU A 268 4.84 -5.06 37.56
N LEU A 269 5.57 -6.18 37.52
CA LEU A 269 5.41 -7.26 38.49
C LEU A 269 5.81 -6.84 39.90
N ALA A 270 6.84 -5.99 40.05
CA ALA A 270 7.22 -5.45 41.35
C ALA A 270 6.13 -4.52 41.92
N GLU A 271 5.56 -3.64 41.08
CA GLU A 271 4.43 -2.80 41.47
C GLU A 271 3.19 -3.61 41.86
N ALA A 272 2.88 -4.66 41.09
CA ALA A 272 1.74 -5.53 41.38
C ALA A 272 1.93 -6.28 42.70
N ARG A 273 3.17 -6.73 43.01
CA ARG A 273 3.49 -7.33 44.33
C ARG A 273 3.32 -6.33 45.47
N ALA A 274 3.79 -5.09 45.30
CA ALA A 274 3.59 -4.06 46.31
C ALA A 274 2.11 -3.75 46.56
N LEU A 275 1.29 -3.69 45.49
CA LEU A 275 -0.15 -3.55 45.62
C LEU A 275 -0.76 -4.74 46.37
N ARG A 276 -0.43 -5.97 45.99
CA ARG A 276 -0.91 -7.20 46.65
C ARG A 276 -0.57 -7.19 48.15
N ASP A 277 0.68 -6.87 48.49
CA ASP A 277 1.17 -6.93 49.88
C ASP A 277 0.55 -5.84 50.76
N GLY A 278 0.11 -4.73 50.16
CA GLY A 278 -0.61 -3.65 50.85
C GLY A 278 -2.13 -3.71 50.74
N HIS A 279 -2.71 -4.69 50.03
CA HIS A 279 -4.15 -4.74 49.78
C HIS A 279 -4.89 -5.32 50.98
N GLU A 280 -6.02 -4.70 51.34
CA GLU A 280 -6.74 -5.04 52.57
C GLU A 280 -7.73 -6.20 52.40
N GLU A 281 -8.34 -6.32 51.22
CA GLU A 281 -9.21 -7.45 50.90
C GLU A 281 -8.37 -8.68 50.52
N SER A 282 -8.55 -9.78 51.26
CA SER A 282 -7.84 -11.05 51.03
C SER A 282 -8.13 -11.64 49.66
N ASP A 283 -9.37 -11.54 49.17
CA ASP A 283 -9.76 -12.12 47.87
C ASP A 283 -9.06 -11.41 46.71
N ALA A 284 -8.99 -10.07 46.75
CA ALA A 284 -8.27 -9.29 45.74
C ALA A 284 -6.76 -9.58 45.79
N SER A 285 -6.20 -9.73 46.99
CA SER A 285 -4.80 -10.14 47.19
C SER A 285 -4.51 -11.53 46.60
N ALA A 286 -5.43 -12.47 46.78
CA ALA A 286 -5.32 -13.82 46.22
C ALA A 286 -5.41 -13.81 44.67
N SER A 287 -6.35 -13.05 44.09
CA SER A 287 -6.45 -12.88 42.64
C SER A 287 -5.19 -12.25 42.04
N LEU A 288 -4.65 -11.20 42.66
CA LEU A 288 -3.37 -10.59 42.28
C LEU A 288 -2.23 -11.61 42.34
N ASN A 289 -2.16 -12.40 43.41
CA ASN A 289 -1.09 -13.39 43.57
C ASN A 289 -1.08 -14.42 42.45
N GLN A 290 -2.25 -14.86 41.99
CA GLN A 290 -2.38 -15.80 40.89
C GLN A 290 -1.81 -15.21 39.60
N VAL A 291 -2.28 -14.04 39.16
CA VAL A 291 -1.81 -13.44 37.90
C VAL A 291 -0.34 -13.00 37.96
N ILE A 292 0.16 -12.59 39.13
CA ILE A 292 1.59 -12.31 39.34
C ILE A 292 2.42 -13.58 39.15
N THR A 293 1.94 -14.71 39.67
CA THR A 293 2.65 -16.00 39.56
C THR A 293 2.69 -16.45 38.11
N ASP A 294 1.57 -16.37 37.39
CA ASP A 294 1.47 -16.76 35.99
C ASP A 294 2.38 -15.89 35.10
N ALA A 295 2.30 -14.56 35.24
CA ALA A 295 3.14 -13.64 34.46
C ALA A 295 4.63 -13.75 34.83
N ALA A 296 4.98 -13.94 36.10
CA ALA A 296 6.37 -14.18 36.51
C ALA A 296 6.92 -15.50 35.98
N SER A 297 6.10 -16.55 35.89
CA SER A 297 6.48 -17.84 35.29
C SER A 297 6.80 -17.68 33.81
N VAL A 298 5.94 -16.98 33.06
CA VAL A 298 6.19 -16.66 31.65
C VAL A 298 7.49 -15.87 31.50
N GLN A 299 7.65 -14.77 32.25
CA GLN A 299 8.87 -13.95 32.22
C GLN A 299 10.14 -14.76 32.53
N ALA A 300 10.08 -15.64 33.53
CA ALA A 300 11.21 -16.49 33.91
C ALA A 300 11.55 -17.50 32.80
N SER A 301 10.54 -18.14 32.19
CA SER A 301 10.75 -19.08 31.08
C SER A 301 11.40 -18.40 29.87
N LEU A 302 11.05 -17.15 29.58
CA LEU A 302 11.62 -16.39 28.47
C LEU A 302 13.07 -15.94 28.73
N ARG A 303 13.49 -15.86 30.00
CA ARG A 303 14.86 -15.53 30.44
C ARG A 303 15.73 -16.75 30.71
N GLU A 304 15.24 -17.96 30.48
CA GLU A 304 15.99 -19.18 30.76
C GLU A 304 17.33 -19.20 30.00
N PRO A 305 18.48 -19.38 30.68
CA PRO A 305 19.78 -19.41 30.03
C PRO A 305 19.87 -20.52 28.98
N GLY A 306 20.39 -20.19 27.79
CA GLY A 306 20.55 -21.15 26.69
C GLY A 306 19.25 -21.45 25.92
N ARG A 307 18.12 -20.87 26.31
CA ARG A 307 16.88 -20.92 25.53
C ARG A 307 17.09 -20.22 24.18
N ARG A 308 16.71 -20.90 23.11
CA ARG A 308 16.63 -20.31 21.77
C ARG A 308 15.35 -19.50 21.65
N SER A 309 15.48 -18.20 21.39
CA SER A 309 14.35 -17.26 21.36
C SER A 309 13.59 -17.30 20.04
N ASP A 310 12.29 -17.11 20.11
CA ASP A 310 11.47 -16.69 18.98
C ASP A 310 10.92 -15.30 19.31
N PRO A 311 11.62 -14.21 18.97
CA PRO A 311 11.29 -12.90 19.53
C PRO A 311 9.86 -12.44 19.27
N ALA A 312 9.28 -12.81 18.13
CA ALA A 312 7.90 -12.46 17.79
C ALA A 312 6.90 -13.26 18.66
N ALA A 313 7.07 -14.58 18.75
CA ALA A 313 6.19 -15.41 19.57
C ALA A 313 6.36 -15.14 21.07
N ASP A 314 7.59 -14.88 21.50
CA ASP A 314 7.96 -14.57 22.88
C ASP A 314 7.34 -13.25 23.35
N LEU A 315 7.36 -12.22 22.50
CA LEU A 315 6.68 -10.95 22.76
C LEU A 315 5.17 -11.15 22.93
N VAL A 316 4.54 -11.90 22.03
CA VAL A 316 3.09 -12.19 22.10
C VAL A 316 2.75 -12.94 23.40
N ALA A 317 3.57 -13.92 23.80
CA ALA A 317 3.35 -14.67 25.05
C ALA A 317 3.50 -13.77 26.28
N LEU A 318 4.50 -12.88 26.30
CA LEU A 318 4.69 -11.91 27.38
C LEU A 318 3.55 -10.91 27.46
N GLU A 319 3.15 -10.31 26.33
CA GLU A 319 2.04 -9.36 26.25
C GLU A 319 0.73 -9.98 26.74
N ALA A 320 0.43 -11.21 26.34
CA ALA A 320 -0.78 -11.91 26.80
C ALA A 320 -0.79 -12.07 28.34
N ALA A 321 0.34 -12.43 28.94
CA ALA A 321 0.45 -12.56 30.39
C ALA A 321 0.33 -11.20 31.11
N MET A 322 0.98 -10.16 30.57
CA MET A 322 0.95 -8.82 31.17
C MET A 322 -0.43 -8.14 31.04
N ASN A 323 -1.15 -8.37 29.94
CA ASN A 323 -2.53 -7.89 29.79
C ASN A 323 -3.47 -8.53 30.83
N GLY A 324 -3.28 -9.81 31.14
CA GLY A 324 -4.00 -10.49 32.22
C GLY A 324 -3.71 -9.87 33.58
N LEU A 325 -2.44 -9.55 33.86
CA LEU A 325 -2.02 -8.86 35.08
C LEU A 325 -2.66 -7.46 35.19
N ASP A 326 -2.64 -6.67 34.12
CA ASP A 326 -3.09 -5.28 34.17
C ASP A 326 -4.59 -5.14 34.47
N SER A 327 -5.41 -6.04 33.92
CA SER A 327 -6.85 -6.09 34.20
C SER A 327 -7.14 -6.29 35.69
N ILE A 328 -6.55 -7.32 36.29
CA ILE A 328 -6.73 -7.65 37.72
C ILE A 328 -6.10 -6.58 38.62
N ARG A 329 -4.94 -6.04 38.23
CA ARG A 329 -4.28 -4.94 38.95
C ARG A 329 -5.16 -3.69 38.99
N SER A 330 -5.79 -3.34 37.87
CA SER A 330 -6.68 -2.19 37.79
C SER A 330 -7.93 -2.37 38.66
N GLU A 331 -8.51 -3.57 38.66
CA GLU A 331 -9.62 -3.89 39.55
C GLU A 331 -9.23 -3.79 41.03
N ALA A 332 -8.10 -4.37 41.44
CA ALA A 332 -7.61 -4.30 42.81
C ALA A 332 -7.32 -2.85 43.24
N ARG A 333 -6.69 -2.03 42.40
CA ARG A 333 -6.48 -0.59 42.68
C ARG A 333 -7.80 0.13 42.94
N ASN A 334 -8.83 -0.13 42.12
CA ASN A 334 -10.14 0.49 42.29
C ASN A 334 -10.81 0.08 43.61
N ARG A 335 -10.68 -1.19 44.01
CA ARG A 335 -11.20 -1.67 45.29
C ARG A 335 -10.48 -1.04 46.48
N GLN A 336 -9.15 -0.97 46.45
CA GLN A 336 -8.37 -0.29 47.49
C GLN A 336 -8.74 1.20 47.59
N LEU A 337 -8.82 1.89 46.46
CA LEU A 337 -9.20 3.31 46.41
C LEU A 337 -10.60 3.55 47.00
N ARG A 338 -11.55 2.64 46.77
CA ARG A 338 -12.88 2.69 47.38
C ARG A 338 -12.81 2.64 48.91
N LEU A 339 -11.98 1.77 49.47
CA LEU A 339 -11.78 1.67 50.93
C LEU A 339 -11.16 2.95 51.50
N ASP A 340 -10.13 3.47 50.85
CA ASP A 340 -9.43 4.69 51.28
C ASP A 340 -10.35 5.93 51.24
N ASN A 341 -11.15 6.04 50.17
CA ASN A 341 -12.15 7.09 50.05
C ASN A 341 -13.25 6.96 51.11
N ALA A 342 -13.72 5.75 51.39
CA ALA A 342 -14.72 5.51 52.42
C ALA A 342 -14.21 5.91 53.81
N ARG A 343 -12.95 5.59 54.17
CA ARG A 343 -12.33 6.04 55.42
C ARG A 343 -12.23 7.55 55.53
N THR A 344 -11.76 8.20 54.47
CA THR A 344 -11.62 9.64 54.42
C THR A 344 -12.97 10.33 54.64
N ALA A 345 -14.04 9.82 54.01
CA ALA A 345 -15.39 10.35 54.18
C ALA A 345 -16.02 10.00 55.55
N LEU A 346 -15.72 8.82 56.11
CA LEU A 346 -16.27 8.33 57.37
C LEU A 346 -15.96 9.27 58.53
N ALA A 347 -14.72 9.79 58.61
CA ALA A 347 -14.32 10.71 59.67
C ALA A 347 -15.23 11.95 59.74
N GLY A 348 -15.52 12.56 58.59
CA GLY A 348 -16.44 13.72 58.50
C GLY A 348 -17.90 13.35 58.78
N ALA A 349 -18.34 12.19 58.30
CA ALA A 349 -19.70 11.71 58.54
C ALA A 349 -19.97 11.45 60.03
N LEU A 350 -19.03 10.81 60.74
CA LEU A 350 -19.14 10.56 62.18
C LEU A 350 -19.17 11.86 63.00
N LEU A 351 -18.31 12.83 62.66
CA LEU A 351 -18.30 14.14 63.31
C LEU A 351 -19.65 14.86 63.13
N THR A 352 -20.17 14.86 61.90
CA THR A 352 -21.43 15.52 61.57
C THR A 352 -22.62 14.85 62.27
N ALA A 353 -22.69 13.52 62.24
CA ALA A 353 -23.73 12.75 62.93
C ALA A 353 -23.71 13.00 64.44
N ARG A 354 -22.53 12.99 65.09
CA ARG A 354 -22.38 13.30 66.52
C ARG A 354 -22.88 14.71 66.85
N SER A 355 -22.49 15.70 66.05
CA SER A 355 -22.91 17.10 66.24
C SER A 355 -24.43 17.23 66.13
N GLN A 356 -25.04 16.65 65.08
CA GLN A 356 -26.49 16.72 64.89
C GLN A 356 -27.24 16.02 66.02
N ILE A 357 -26.81 14.82 66.43
CA ILE A 357 -27.42 14.10 67.57
C ILE A 357 -27.37 14.95 68.84
N THR A 358 -26.24 15.60 69.13
CA THR A 358 -26.10 16.46 70.32
C THR A 358 -27.09 17.63 70.28
N VAL A 359 -27.18 18.33 69.15
CA VAL A 359 -28.13 19.44 68.96
C VAL A 359 -29.58 18.97 69.12
N THR A 360 -29.96 17.88 68.46
CA THR A 360 -31.30 17.31 68.55
C THR A 360 -31.62 16.86 69.99
N HIS A 361 -30.68 16.18 70.65
CA HIS A 361 -30.82 15.73 72.03
C HIS A 361 -31.08 16.89 72.99
N ASP A 362 -30.29 17.96 72.89
CA ASP A 362 -30.45 19.14 73.75
C ASP A 362 -31.79 19.85 73.51
N PHE A 363 -32.24 19.93 72.26
CA PHE A 363 -33.56 20.49 71.94
C PHE A 363 -34.70 19.67 72.55
N VAL A 364 -34.66 18.34 72.41
CA VAL A 364 -35.63 17.41 73.00
C VAL A 364 -35.60 17.49 74.52
N ALA A 365 -34.40 17.60 75.11
CA ALA A 365 -34.21 17.74 76.55
C ALA A 365 -34.73 19.08 77.10
N ALA A 366 -34.74 20.16 76.32
CA ALA A 366 -35.34 21.43 76.71
C ALA A 366 -36.88 21.43 76.63
N HIS A 367 -37.47 20.60 75.76
CA HIS A 367 -38.91 20.60 75.45
C HIS A 367 -39.63 19.28 75.79
N ARG A 368 -39.19 18.61 76.88
CA ARG A 368 -39.61 17.24 77.25
C ARG A 368 -41.12 17.05 77.43
N SER A 369 -41.88 18.10 77.72
CA SER A 369 -43.34 18.02 77.89
C SER A 369 -44.11 18.10 76.57
N ARG A 370 -43.48 18.61 75.49
CA ARG A 370 -44.13 18.85 74.19
C ARG A 370 -43.69 17.88 73.11
N VAL A 371 -42.42 17.46 73.11
CA VAL A 371 -41.89 16.51 72.12
C VAL A 371 -42.47 15.10 72.29
N GLN A 372 -43.03 14.54 71.22
CA GLN A 372 -43.71 13.25 71.20
C GLN A 372 -42.76 12.05 71.08
N ALA A 373 -43.32 10.84 71.17
CA ALA A 373 -42.58 9.59 71.15
C ALA A 373 -41.83 9.37 69.82
N ALA A 374 -42.38 9.80 68.68
CA ALA A 374 -41.77 9.57 67.37
C ALA A 374 -40.39 10.22 67.23
N ALA A 375 -40.24 11.48 67.64
CA ALA A 375 -38.95 12.19 67.64
C ALA A 375 -37.93 11.51 68.55
N ARG A 376 -38.35 11.07 69.75
CA ARG A 376 -37.47 10.38 70.70
C ARG A 376 -37.00 9.02 70.20
N THR A 377 -37.89 8.25 69.58
CA THR A 377 -37.54 6.96 68.98
C THR A 377 -36.54 7.12 67.84
N ARG A 378 -36.71 8.15 66.99
CA ARG A 378 -35.76 8.45 65.92
C ARG A 378 -34.40 8.89 66.45
N LEU A 379 -34.37 9.71 67.50
CA LEU A 379 -33.13 10.10 68.16
C LEU A 379 -32.39 8.89 68.76
N ALA A 380 -33.09 8.02 69.50
CA ALA A 380 -32.50 6.81 70.06
C ALA A 380 -31.96 5.85 68.98
N GLU A 381 -32.68 5.71 67.87
CA GLU A 381 -32.21 4.92 66.72
C GLU A 381 -31.01 5.58 66.03
N ALA A 382 -30.96 6.91 65.93
CA ALA A 382 -29.80 7.63 65.42
C ALA A 382 -28.54 7.39 66.27
N GLU A 383 -28.67 7.44 67.60
CA GLU A 383 -27.60 7.12 68.56
C GLU A 383 -27.13 5.67 68.42
N ARG A 384 -28.09 4.72 68.27
CA ARG A 384 -27.77 3.31 68.03
C ARG A 384 -26.99 3.12 66.73
N GLN A 385 -27.42 3.74 65.65
CA GLN A 385 -26.71 3.68 64.36
C GLN A 385 -25.31 4.30 64.44
N LEU A 386 -25.14 5.39 65.20
CA LEU A 386 -23.81 5.99 65.40
C LEU A 386 -22.88 5.02 66.15
N ALA A 387 -23.38 4.36 67.20
CA ALA A 387 -22.62 3.35 67.92
C ALA A 387 -22.22 2.17 67.02
N LEU A 388 -23.14 1.69 66.16
CA LEU A 388 -22.85 0.65 65.18
C LEU A 388 -21.79 1.10 64.16
N ALA A 389 -21.89 2.32 63.63
CA ALA A 389 -20.93 2.86 62.67
C ALA A 389 -19.51 2.98 63.26
N VAL A 390 -19.39 3.29 64.55
CA VAL A 390 -18.09 3.39 65.25
C VAL A 390 -17.48 2.01 65.51
N ALA A 391 -18.31 0.98 65.70
CA ALA A 391 -17.86 -0.39 65.96
C ALA A 391 -17.60 -1.20 64.67
N GLU A 392 -18.03 -0.71 63.52
CA GLU A 392 -17.90 -1.39 62.24
C GLU A 392 -16.45 -1.31 61.70
N ALA A 393 -15.93 -2.45 61.24
CA ALA A 393 -14.57 -2.56 60.74
C ALA A 393 -14.46 -2.25 59.24
N ASP A 394 -15.48 -2.58 58.45
CA ASP A 394 -15.53 -2.21 57.04
C ASP A 394 -15.85 -0.72 56.87
N PRO A 395 -14.93 0.11 56.33
CA PRO A 395 -15.15 1.55 56.22
C PRO A 395 -16.33 1.91 55.31
N VAL A 396 -16.69 1.06 54.34
CA VAL A 396 -17.83 1.31 53.45
C VAL A 396 -19.13 1.13 54.23
N THR A 397 -19.30 0.00 54.90
CA THR A 397 -20.46 -0.26 55.75
C THR A 397 -20.56 0.73 56.91
N ALA A 398 -19.43 1.11 57.52
CA ALA A 398 -19.36 2.12 58.57
C ALA A 398 -19.84 3.49 58.07
N LEU A 399 -19.40 3.91 56.88
CA LEU A 399 -19.77 5.21 56.29
C LEU A 399 -21.27 5.27 56.00
N ASP A 400 -21.84 4.23 55.41
CA ASP A 400 -23.28 4.17 55.13
C ASP A 400 -24.10 4.16 56.42
N THR A 401 -23.62 3.47 57.46
CA THR A 401 -24.25 3.46 58.79
C THR A 401 -24.18 4.83 59.46
N ALA A 402 -23.05 5.55 59.37
CA ALA A 402 -22.91 6.90 59.88
C ALA A 402 -23.85 7.89 59.16
N ARG A 403 -24.01 7.76 57.84
CA ARG A 403 -24.96 8.57 57.06
C ARG A 403 -26.40 8.29 57.46
N ARG A 404 -26.78 7.01 57.68
CA ARG A 404 -28.11 6.65 58.20
C ARG A 404 -28.37 7.28 59.58
N SER A 405 -27.39 7.24 60.48
CA SER A 405 -27.46 7.91 61.77
C SER A 405 -27.73 9.41 61.63
N MET A 406 -27.01 10.09 60.74
CA MET A 406 -27.22 11.50 60.44
C MET A 406 -28.64 11.78 59.93
N THR A 407 -29.16 10.99 58.98
CA THR A 407 -30.53 11.15 58.47
C THR A 407 -31.57 11.01 59.59
N LEU A 408 -31.44 10.01 60.46
CA LEU A 408 -32.34 9.81 61.59
C LEU A 408 -32.27 10.95 62.61
N ALA A 409 -31.08 11.50 62.85
CA ALA A 409 -30.89 12.64 63.76
C ALA A 409 -31.55 13.93 63.23
N THR A 410 -31.49 14.15 61.91
CA THR A 410 -32.19 15.24 61.23
C THR A 410 -33.71 15.05 61.26
N ASP A 411 -34.20 13.83 60.98
CA ASP A 411 -35.62 13.49 61.09
C ASP A 411 -36.15 13.74 62.51
N ALA A 412 -35.37 13.35 63.52
CA ALA A 412 -35.71 13.56 64.92
C ALA A 412 -35.78 15.05 65.29
N ASP A 413 -34.86 15.88 64.79
CA ASP A 413 -34.89 17.35 64.98
C ASP A 413 -36.13 17.98 64.35
N ALA A 414 -36.45 17.61 63.11
CA ALA A 414 -37.62 18.11 62.40
C ALA A 414 -38.92 17.75 63.12
N LEU A 415 -39.08 16.50 63.56
CA LEU A 415 -40.24 16.05 64.34
C LEU A 415 -40.32 16.78 65.68
N ALA A 416 -39.21 16.91 66.40
CA ALA A 416 -39.19 17.59 67.68
C ALA A 416 -39.61 19.05 67.56
N ARG A 417 -39.12 19.75 66.52
CA ARG A 417 -39.53 21.15 66.24
C ARG A 417 -41.01 21.24 65.88
N TYR A 418 -41.51 20.33 65.04
CA TYR A 418 -42.92 20.27 64.69
C TYR A 418 -43.81 20.08 65.92
N ASP A 419 -43.46 19.18 66.83
CA ASP A 419 -44.21 18.93 68.07
C ASP A 419 -44.24 20.12 69.04
N THR A 420 -43.29 21.05 68.91
CA THR A 420 -43.18 22.23 69.80
C THR A 420 -43.85 23.49 69.26
N HIS A 421 -44.25 23.47 67.98
CA HIS A 421 -45.12 24.46 67.37
C HIS A 421 -46.59 24.12 67.66
#